data_AF-A0A9D2SZ30-F1
#
_entry.id   AF-A0A9D2SZ30-F1
#
_cell.length_a   1.000
_cell.length_b   1.000
_cell.length_c   1.000
_cell.angle_alpha   90.00
_cell.angle_beta   90.00
_cell.angle_gamma   90.00
#
_symmetry.space_group_name_H-M   'P 1'
#
loop_
_entity.id
_entity.type
_entity.pdbx_description
1 polymer ?
#
loop_
_entity_poly.entity_id
_entity_poly.type
_entity_poly.pdbx_seq_one_letter_code
_entity_poly.pdbx_strand_id
1 'polypeptide(L)'
;MKDEVLNSFVDKLLNNTVLYDKFPIEIDLFSKFLSYTNPDYKYNSTYLGQYVNDFLQVCQMLQKKDKMYHEIFSELLQTGESFELMIDRLFFAEYFSETKKSGSEYTSMNISRLLGEEVEIRVKYISNDNEHIFCKVYGDYKKAGIAQAIREDLERFVSMKEEKVQEL
;
A
#
# COMPACT_ATOMS: atom_id res chain seq x y z
N MET A 1 -8.11 12.02 -9.18
CA MET A 1 -8.63 12.85 -8.07
C MET A 1 -8.28 12.10 -6.80
N LYS A 2 -7.51 12.71 -5.90
CA LYS A 2 -7.11 12.10 -4.63
C LYS A 2 -8.36 11.72 -3.85
N ASP A 3 -8.48 10.46 -3.45
CA ASP A 3 -9.60 10.00 -2.62
C ASP A 3 -9.34 10.46 -1.17
N GLU A 4 -9.78 11.67 -0.85
CA GLU A 4 -9.57 12.29 0.46
C GLU A 4 -10.24 11.48 1.59
N VAL A 5 -11.35 10.81 1.30
CA VAL A 5 -12.07 9.97 2.28
C VAL A 5 -11.24 8.75 2.62
N LEU A 6 -10.73 8.05 1.60
CA LEU A 6 -9.85 6.90 1.78
C LEU A 6 -8.56 7.29 2.50
N ASN A 7 -7.87 8.34 2.04
CA ASN A 7 -6.61 8.75 2.64
C ASN A 7 -6.80 9.19 4.10
N SER A 8 -7.89 9.90 4.42
CA SER A 8 -8.23 10.23 5.81
C SER A 8 -8.52 8.97 6.65
N PHE A 9 -9.18 7.97 6.08
CA PHE A 9 -9.43 6.70 6.76
C PHE A 9 -8.14 5.94 7.02
N VAL A 10 -7.27 5.78 6.03
CA VAL A 10 -5.96 5.12 6.17
C VAL A 10 -5.07 5.85 7.17
N ASP A 11 -5.02 7.18 7.12
CA ASP A 11 -4.27 7.99 8.10
C ASP A 11 -4.75 7.73 9.53
N LYS A 12 -6.08 7.65 9.74
CA LYS A 12 -6.63 7.27 11.05
C LYS A 12 -6.23 5.85 11.45
N LEU A 13 -6.16 4.89 10.53
CA LEU A 13 -5.73 3.54 10.86
C LEU A 13 -4.24 3.47 11.22
N LEU A 14 -3.40 4.27 10.56
CA LEU A 14 -1.96 4.32 10.83
C LEU A 14 -1.65 5.02 12.15
N ASN A 15 -2.38 6.09 12.47
CA ASN A 15 -2.10 6.95 13.63
C ASN A 15 -2.87 6.57 14.91
N ASN A 16 -3.94 5.77 14.81
CA ASN A 16 -4.65 5.31 16.01
C ASN A 16 -4.04 4.02 16.58
N THR A 17 -3.90 4.01 17.90
CA THR A 17 -3.55 2.78 18.62
C THR A 17 -4.80 1.93 18.81
N VAL A 18 -4.91 0.84 18.05
CA VAL A 18 -5.95 -0.16 18.29
C VAL A 18 -5.58 -0.98 19.52
N LEU A 19 -6.46 -0.97 20.52
CA LEU A 19 -6.32 -1.80 21.71
C LEU A 19 -6.80 -3.22 21.39
N TYR A 20 -5.91 -4.06 20.86
CA TYR A 20 -6.22 -5.40 20.37
C TYR A 20 -7.00 -6.27 21.37
N ASP A 21 -6.73 -6.14 22.67
CA ASP A 21 -7.41 -6.93 23.71
C ASP A 21 -8.80 -6.39 24.06
N LYS A 22 -9.05 -5.09 23.85
CA LYS A 22 -10.32 -4.44 24.22
C LYS A 22 -11.28 -4.32 23.05
N PHE A 23 -10.77 -4.12 21.84
CA PHE A 23 -11.57 -3.87 20.65
C PHE A 23 -12.61 -4.98 20.39
N PRO A 24 -12.28 -6.30 20.45
CA PRO A 24 -13.28 -7.35 20.28
C PRO A 24 -14.39 -7.31 21.34
N ILE A 25 -14.04 -6.99 22.59
CA ILE A 25 -14.97 -6.91 23.71
C ILE A 25 -15.92 -5.71 23.51
N GLU A 26 -15.39 -4.56 23.13
CA GLU A 26 -16.17 -3.34 22.91
C GLU A 26 -17.15 -3.49 21.74
N ILE A 27 -16.72 -4.14 20.65
CA ILE A 27 -17.59 -4.42 19.51
C ILE A 27 -18.68 -5.43 19.87
N ASP A 28 -18.38 -6.48 20.64
CA ASP A 28 -19.39 -7.43 21.13
C ASP A 28 -20.44 -6.75 22.01
N LEU A 29 -20.01 -5.90 22.95
CA LEU A 29 -20.91 -5.15 23.82
C LEU A 29 -21.81 -4.19 23.02
N PHE A 30 -21.24 -3.45 22.05
CA PHE A 30 -22.00 -2.55 21.20
C PHE A 30 -23.02 -3.30 20.32
N SER A 31 -22.61 -4.42 19.74
CA SER A 31 -23.46 -5.33 18.96
C SER A 31 -24.67 -5.83 19.76
N LYS A 32 -24.42 -6.27 21.00
CA LYS A 32 -25.49 -6.70 21.93
C LYS A 32 -26.42 -5.53 22.27
N PHE A 33 -25.87 -4.37 22.60
CA PHE A 33 -26.65 -3.17 22.88
C PHE A 33 -27.60 -2.84 21.72
N LEU A 34 -27.13 -2.82 20.47
CA LEU A 34 -27.97 -2.57 19.30
C LEU A 34 -29.06 -3.63 19.14
N SER A 35 -28.74 -4.90 19.38
CA SER A 35 -29.72 -5.99 19.27
C SER A 35 -30.86 -5.89 20.29
N TYR A 36 -30.62 -5.29 21.46
CA TYR A 36 -31.62 -5.08 22.49
C TYR A 36 -32.36 -3.74 22.36
N THR A 37 -31.78 -2.74 21.71
CA THR A 37 -32.34 -1.38 21.62
C THR A 37 -32.96 -1.07 20.26
N ASN A 38 -32.61 -1.83 19.22
CA ASN A 38 -33.15 -1.69 17.88
C ASN A 38 -33.63 -3.05 17.35
N PRO A 39 -34.96 -3.31 17.33
CA PRO A 39 -35.54 -4.56 16.85
C PRO A 39 -35.11 -4.95 15.43
N ASP A 40 -34.84 -3.97 14.57
CA ASP A 40 -34.44 -4.19 13.17
C ASP A 40 -32.97 -4.65 13.03
N TYR A 41 -32.16 -4.52 14.09
CA TYR A 41 -30.73 -4.82 14.07
C TYR A 41 -30.37 -6.20 14.65
N LYS A 42 -31.36 -6.93 15.18
CA LYS A 42 -31.17 -8.17 15.94
C LYS A 42 -30.42 -9.27 15.18
N TYR A 43 -30.49 -9.28 13.84
CA TYR A 43 -29.90 -10.31 12.98
C TYR A 43 -28.40 -10.09 12.67
N ASN A 44 -27.89 -8.87 12.85
CA ASN A 44 -26.51 -8.50 12.47
C ASN A 44 -25.46 -8.87 13.52
N SER A 45 -25.88 -9.20 14.75
CA SER A 45 -24.96 -9.53 15.85
C SER A 45 -24.10 -10.77 15.59
N THR A 46 -24.60 -11.71 14.78
CA THR A 46 -23.95 -12.99 14.48
C THR A 46 -22.74 -12.90 13.55
N TYR A 47 -22.61 -11.84 12.75
CA TYR A 47 -21.58 -11.72 11.71
C TYR A 47 -20.38 -10.85 12.10
N LEU A 48 -20.52 -10.02 13.14
CA LEU A 48 -19.53 -9.02 13.53
C LEU A 48 -18.18 -9.60 13.96
N GLY A 49 -18.18 -10.79 14.57
CA GLY A 49 -16.94 -11.42 15.07
C GLY A 49 -15.89 -11.69 13.99
N GLN A 50 -16.31 -12.07 12.78
CA GLN A 50 -15.38 -12.32 11.67
C GLN A 50 -14.73 -11.02 11.20
N TYR A 51 -15.52 -9.96 11.03
CA TYR A 51 -15.03 -8.64 10.61
C TYR A 51 -14.09 -7.99 11.64
N VAL A 52 -14.25 -8.29 12.93
CA VAL A 52 -13.32 -7.82 13.97
C VAL A 52 -11.92 -8.37 13.74
N ASN A 53 -11.78 -9.68 13.53
CA ASN A 53 -10.47 -10.29 13.31
C ASN A 53 -9.81 -9.78 12.03
N ASP A 54 -10.58 -9.69 10.94
CA ASP A 54 -10.10 -9.17 9.66
C ASP A 54 -9.62 -7.71 9.79
N PHE A 55 -10.38 -6.87 10.50
CA PHE A 55 -10.01 -5.48 10.77
C PHE A 55 -8.69 -5.39 11.55
N LEU A 56 -8.54 -6.17 12.61
CA LEU A 56 -7.32 -6.17 13.42
C LEU A 56 -6.09 -6.59 12.59
N GLN A 57 -6.24 -7.61 11.73
CA GLN A 57 -5.16 -8.03 10.83
C GLN A 57 -4.81 -6.94 9.82
N VAL A 58 -5.81 -6.27 9.25
CA VAL A 58 -5.61 -5.14 8.34
C VAL A 58 -4.84 -4.02 9.03
N CYS A 59 -5.21 -3.62 10.26
CA CYS A 59 -4.49 -2.59 11.01
C CYS A 59 -3.01 -2.94 11.21
N GLN A 60 -2.72 -4.16 11.66
CA GLN A 60 -1.34 -4.61 11.87
C GLN A 60 -0.54 -4.64 10.57
N MET A 61 -1.14 -5.13 9.50
CA MET A 61 -0.44 -5.30 8.23
C MET A 61 -0.23 -3.97 7.51
N LEU A 62 -1.22 -3.07 7.57
CA LEU A 62 -1.13 -1.72 7.05
C LEU A 62 0.03 -0.95 7.67
N GLN A 63 0.18 -0.97 9.00
CA GLN A 63 1.32 -0.34 9.67
C GLN A 63 2.68 -0.88 9.21
N LYS A 64 2.77 -2.20 9.00
CA LYS A 64 4.02 -2.84 8.54
C LYS A 64 4.33 -2.50 7.09
N LYS A 65 3.35 -2.64 6.20
CA LYS A 65 3.54 -2.42 4.76
C LYS A 65 3.66 -0.93 4.43
N ASP A 66 3.01 -0.03 5.17
CA ASP A 66 3.16 1.43 5.01
C ASP A 66 4.63 1.85 5.14
N LYS A 67 5.33 1.37 6.18
CA LYS A 67 6.77 1.62 6.35
C LYS A 67 7.58 1.14 5.14
N MET A 68 7.31 -0.08 4.68
CA MET A 68 7.97 -0.66 3.52
C MET A 68 7.67 0.12 2.22
N TYR A 69 6.43 0.57 2.01
CA TYR A 69 6.08 1.36 0.82
C TYR A 69 6.85 2.67 0.77
N HIS A 70 6.97 3.35 1.91
CA HIS A 70 7.76 4.58 2.01
C HIS A 70 9.27 4.32 1.89
N GLU A 71 9.77 3.18 2.37
CA GLU A 71 11.16 2.75 2.14
C GLU A 71 11.44 2.51 0.65
N ILE A 72 10.56 1.79 -0.06
CA ILE A 72 10.67 1.56 -1.50
C ILE A 72 10.64 2.90 -2.25
N PHE A 73 9.70 3.78 -1.91
CA PHE A 73 9.61 5.10 -2.53
C PHE A 73 10.89 5.91 -2.32
N SER A 74 11.41 5.95 -1.10
CA SER A 74 12.65 6.64 -0.76
C SER A 74 13.86 6.07 -1.48
N GLU A 75 13.91 4.75 -1.69
CA GLU A 75 14.98 4.10 -2.44
C GLU A 75 14.93 4.46 -3.94
N LEU A 76 13.73 4.51 -4.52
CA LEU A 76 13.55 4.92 -5.91
C LEU A 76 13.84 6.40 -6.17
N LEU A 77 13.65 7.29 -5.18
CA LEU A 77 14.08 8.69 -5.31
C LEU A 77 15.57 8.84 -5.60
N GLN A 78 16.40 7.85 -5.23
CA GLN A 78 17.84 7.88 -5.46
C GLN A 78 18.22 7.69 -6.93
N THR A 79 17.29 7.24 -7.79
CA THR A 79 17.55 7.16 -9.24
C THR A 79 17.65 8.53 -9.89
N GLY A 80 17.07 9.57 -9.28
CA GLY A 80 17.11 10.96 -9.76
C GLY A 80 16.19 11.27 -10.95
N GLU A 81 15.57 10.26 -11.56
CA GLU A 81 14.68 10.39 -12.71
C GLU A 81 13.21 10.45 -12.31
N SER A 82 12.35 10.96 -13.20
CA SER A 82 10.92 11.03 -12.94
C SER A 82 10.29 9.63 -12.97
N PHE A 83 9.37 9.36 -12.04
CA PHE A 83 8.64 8.09 -12.03
C PHE A 83 7.26 8.18 -11.37
N GLU A 84 6.39 7.25 -11.75
CA GLU A 84 5.16 6.89 -11.05
C GLU A 84 5.29 5.46 -10.52
N LEU A 85 5.04 5.27 -9.23
CA LEU A 85 5.13 4.02 -8.49
C LEU A 85 3.73 3.60 -8.04
N MET A 86 3.38 2.35 -8.30
CA MET A 86 2.20 1.70 -7.75
C MET A 86 2.63 0.41 -7.03
N ILE A 87 2.26 0.29 -5.76
CA ILE A 87 2.52 -0.89 -4.94
C ILE A 87 1.20 -1.54 -4.55
N ASP A 88 1.07 -2.84 -4.80
CA ASP A 88 -0.08 -3.68 -4.39
C ASP A 88 -1.46 -3.17 -4.85
N ARG A 89 -1.46 -2.27 -5.85
CA ARG A 89 -2.63 -1.51 -6.30
C ARG A 89 -3.32 -0.74 -5.16
N LEU A 90 -2.55 -0.36 -4.15
CA LEU A 90 -3.02 0.22 -2.89
C LEU A 90 -2.31 1.54 -2.60
N PHE A 91 -1.00 1.60 -2.82
CA PHE A 91 -0.18 2.80 -2.59
C PHE A 91 0.35 3.33 -3.93
N PHE A 92 0.14 4.62 -4.17
CA PHE A 92 0.68 5.35 -5.31
C PHE A 92 1.67 6.39 -4.81
N ALA A 93 2.79 6.55 -5.52
CA ALA A 93 3.71 7.65 -5.31
C ALA A 93 4.27 8.14 -6.64
N GLU A 94 4.63 9.40 -6.70
CA GLU A 94 5.19 10.03 -7.89
C GLU A 94 6.36 10.95 -7.53
N TYR A 95 7.29 11.06 -8.46
CA TYR A 95 8.40 12.00 -8.39
C TYR A 95 8.64 12.63 -9.77
N PHE A 96 8.75 13.95 -9.80
CA PHE A 96 9.06 14.73 -10.99
C PHE A 96 10.44 15.40 -10.80
N SER A 97 11.44 14.89 -11.51
CA SER A 97 12.84 15.32 -11.39
C SER A 97 13.04 16.80 -11.71
N GLU A 98 12.40 17.33 -12.76
CA GLU A 98 12.50 18.73 -13.20
C GLU A 98 12.11 19.74 -12.12
N THR A 99 11.03 19.44 -11.39
CA THR A 99 10.47 20.33 -10.38
C THR A 99 10.84 19.92 -8.96
N LYS A 100 11.50 18.77 -8.79
CA LYS A 100 11.77 18.09 -7.52
C LYS A 100 10.51 17.94 -6.65
N LYS A 101 9.34 17.79 -7.28
CA LYS A 101 8.08 17.55 -6.58
C LYS A 101 7.86 16.07 -6.42
N SER A 102 7.36 15.69 -5.26
CA SER A 102 7.00 14.33 -4.92
C SER A 102 5.68 14.29 -4.17
N GLY A 103 4.93 13.22 -4.34
CA GLY A 103 3.69 12.98 -3.61
C GLY A 103 3.43 11.50 -3.44
N SER A 104 2.66 11.15 -2.42
CA SER A 104 2.14 9.80 -2.24
C SER A 104 0.69 9.85 -1.73
N GLU A 105 -0.03 8.77 -2.04
CA GLU A 105 -1.40 8.58 -1.61
C GLU A 105 -1.80 7.10 -1.64
N TYR A 106 -2.83 6.79 -0.86
CA TYR A 106 -3.54 5.53 -0.97
C TYR A 106 -4.64 5.65 -2.01
N THR A 107 -4.69 4.70 -2.94
CA THR A 107 -5.64 4.70 -4.08
C THR A 107 -6.72 3.63 -3.96
N SER A 108 -6.52 2.61 -3.12
CA SER A 108 -7.54 1.61 -2.80
C SER A 108 -7.25 0.92 -1.46
N MET A 109 -8.19 0.09 -0.99
CA MET A 109 -7.97 -0.88 0.11
C MET A 109 -8.02 -2.31 -0.44
N ASN A 110 -7.03 -2.69 -1.24
CA ASN A 110 -6.88 -4.08 -1.69
C ASN A 110 -6.44 -5.00 -0.55
N ILE A 111 -7.39 -5.47 0.25
CA ILE A 111 -7.15 -6.31 1.44
C ILE A 111 -6.36 -7.58 1.07
N SER A 112 -6.67 -8.21 -0.07
CA SER A 112 -5.98 -9.43 -0.50
C SER A 112 -4.48 -9.24 -0.71
N ARG A 113 -4.09 -8.12 -1.34
CA ARG A 113 -2.67 -7.76 -1.53
C ARG A 113 -2.06 -7.29 -0.22
N LEU A 114 -2.78 -6.50 0.57
CA LEU A 114 -2.31 -6.01 1.86
C LEU A 114 -1.90 -7.17 2.78
N LEU A 115 -2.79 -8.16 2.94
CA LEU A 115 -2.57 -9.33 3.81
C LEU A 115 -1.64 -10.38 3.18
N GLY A 116 -1.39 -10.31 1.88
CA GLY A 116 -0.52 -11.23 1.16
C GLY A 116 0.96 -11.05 1.49
N GLU A 117 1.72 -12.13 1.35
CA GLU A 117 3.19 -12.12 1.56
C GLU A 117 3.94 -11.51 0.37
N GLU A 118 3.32 -11.52 -0.80
CA GLU A 118 3.86 -10.93 -2.01
C GLU A 118 3.75 -9.39 -1.99
N VAL A 119 4.62 -8.76 -2.79
CA VAL A 119 4.55 -7.33 -3.12
C VAL A 119 4.58 -7.17 -4.62
N GLU A 120 3.51 -6.60 -5.17
CA GLU A 120 3.40 -6.24 -6.58
C GLU A 120 3.90 -4.81 -6.78
N ILE A 121 4.94 -4.65 -7.60
CA ILE A 121 5.53 -3.36 -7.95
C ILE A 121 5.26 -3.08 -9.41
N ARG A 122 4.73 -1.89 -9.68
CA ARG A 122 4.68 -1.29 -11.01
C ARG A 122 5.31 0.08 -10.96
N VAL A 123 6.33 0.30 -11.79
CA VAL A 123 6.99 1.60 -11.95
C VAL A 123 6.86 2.02 -13.40
N LYS A 124 6.29 3.19 -13.64
CA LYS A 124 6.42 3.91 -14.89
C LYS A 124 7.59 4.88 -14.72
N TYR A 125 8.70 4.55 -15.35
CA TYR A 125 9.95 5.30 -15.29
C TYR A 125 10.07 6.18 -16.53
N ILE A 126 10.47 7.44 -16.34
CA ILE A 126 10.58 8.42 -17.41
C ILE A 126 12.03 8.89 -17.45
N SER A 127 12.74 8.58 -18.54
CA SER A 127 14.13 8.99 -18.74
C SER A 127 14.35 9.33 -20.21
N ASN A 128 15.09 10.41 -20.50
CA ASN A 128 15.44 10.82 -21.86
C ASN A 128 14.23 10.89 -22.82
N ASP A 129 13.11 11.46 -22.37
CA ASP A 129 11.80 11.51 -23.07
C ASP A 129 11.16 10.15 -23.40
N ASN A 130 11.74 9.04 -22.94
CA ASN A 130 11.20 7.70 -23.09
C ASN A 130 10.47 7.25 -21.83
N GLU A 131 9.37 6.52 -22.05
CA GLU A 131 8.60 5.88 -20.98
C GLU A 131 8.90 4.38 -20.94
N HIS A 132 9.23 3.89 -19.75
CA HIS A 132 9.48 2.47 -19.48
C HIS A 132 8.58 1.97 -18.36
N ILE A 133 7.84 0.89 -18.63
CA ILE A 133 6.97 0.26 -17.62
C ILE A 133 7.65 -1.00 -17.10
N PHE A 134 8.07 -0.94 -15.84
CA PHE A 134 8.57 -2.06 -15.07
C PHE A 134 7.45 -2.65 -14.21
N CYS A 135 7.22 -3.96 -14.29
CA CYS A 135 6.27 -4.69 -13.46
C CYS A 135 6.93 -5.95 -12.91
N LYS A 136 6.91 -6.12 -11.59
CA LYS A 136 7.48 -7.32 -10.94
C LYS A 136 6.77 -7.63 -9.62
N VAL A 137 6.63 -8.92 -9.34
CA VAL A 137 6.13 -9.42 -8.05
C VAL A 137 7.30 -10.00 -7.26
N TYR A 138 7.40 -9.62 -5.99
CA TYR A 138 8.39 -10.12 -5.03
C TYR A 138 7.69 -11.04 -4.04
N GLY A 139 8.22 -12.24 -3.84
CA GLY A 139 7.53 -13.30 -3.10
C GLY A 139 7.49 -13.14 -1.57
N ASP A 140 8.33 -12.28 -0.99
CA ASP A 140 8.36 -12.06 0.46
C ASP A 140 8.66 -10.59 0.80
N TYR A 141 7.64 -9.88 1.27
CA TYR A 141 7.72 -8.49 1.70
C TYR A 141 8.63 -8.28 2.94
N LYS A 142 8.85 -9.32 3.75
CA LYS A 142 9.70 -9.25 4.96
C LYS A 142 11.17 -9.41 4.62
N LYS A 143 11.51 -9.76 3.38
CA LYS A 143 12.90 -9.94 2.95
C LYS A 143 13.67 -8.64 3.16
N ALA A 144 14.71 -8.71 3.98
CA ALA A 144 15.60 -7.58 4.20
C ALA A 144 16.18 -7.06 2.86
N GLY A 145 16.18 -5.74 2.69
CA GLY A 145 16.70 -5.11 1.47
C GLY A 145 15.79 -5.20 0.25
N ILE A 146 14.48 -5.49 0.41
CA ILE A 146 13.54 -5.53 -0.71
C ILE A 146 13.51 -4.22 -1.51
N ALA A 147 13.56 -3.06 -0.83
CA ALA A 147 13.60 -1.75 -1.48
C ALA A 147 14.83 -1.59 -2.38
N GLN A 148 16.02 -1.94 -1.87
CA GLN A 148 17.26 -1.92 -2.64
C GLN A 148 17.20 -2.87 -3.84
N ALA A 149 16.70 -4.09 -3.65
CA ALA A 149 16.54 -5.06 -4.73
C ALA A 149 15.59 -4.55 -5.83
N ILE A 150 14.50 -3.86 -5.45
CA ILE A 150 13.58 -3.24 -6.41
C ILE A 150 14.28 -2.16 -7.23
N ARG A 151 15.06 -1.29 -6.60
CA ARG A 151 15.83 -0.25 -7.32
C ARG A 151 16.83 -0.87 -8.28
N GLU A 152 17.64 -1.82 -7.82
CA GLU A 152 18.65 -2.49 -8.66
C GLU A 152 18.02 -3.21 -9.87
N ASP A 153 16.86 -3.86 -9.67
CA ASP A 153 16.14 -4.52 -10.75
C ASP A 153 15.55 -3.51 -11.76
N LEU A 154 15.06 -2.36 -11.27
CA LEU A 154 14.58 -1.28 -12.12
C LEU A 154 15.71 -0.67 -12.97
N GLU A 155 16.84 -0.35 -12.35
CA GLU A 155 18.01 0.21 -13.04
C GLU A 155 18.50 -0.73 -14.14
N ARG A 156 18.66 -2.03 -13.83
CA ARG A 156 19.02 -3.05 -14.83
C ARG A 156 18.01 -3.11 -15.97
N PHE A 157 16.72 -3.05 -15.67
CA PHE A 157 15.66 -3.07 -16.69
C PHE A 157 15.73 -1.86 -17.62
N VAL A 158 15.95 -0.66 -17.08
CA VAL A 158 16.06 0.58 -17.85
C VAL A 158 17.31 0.55 -18.74
N SER A 159 18.48 0.19 -18.19
CA SER A 159 19.72 0.10 -18.98
C SER A 159 19.57 -0.87 -20.16
N MET A 160 18.97 -2.04 -19.96
CA MET A 160 18.71 -3.01 -21.03
C MET A 160 17.74 -2.49 -22.12
N LYS A 161 16.87 -1.54 -21.78
CA LYS A 161 15.91 -0.95 -22.74
C LYS A 161 16.55 0.17 -23.53
N GLU A 162 17.35 1.01 -22.89
CA GLU A 162 18.06 2.11 -23.55
C GLU A 162 19.13 1.61 -24.52
N GLU A 163 19.89 0.56 -24.17
CA GLU A 163 20.87 -0.07 -25.08
C GLU A 163 20.21 -0.53 -26.40
N LYS A 164 19.00 -1.12 -26.32
CA LYS A 164 18.26 -1.58 -27.51
C LYS A 164 17.72 -0.45 -28.39
N VAL A 165 17.54 0.75 -27.85
CA VAL A 165 17.07 1.91 -28.62
C VAL A 165 18.23 2.53 -29.39
N GLN A 166 19.47 2.43 -28.90
CA GLN A 166 20.67 2.96 -29.58
C GLN A 166 21.15 2.08 -30.74
N GLU A 167 20.74 0.81 -30.81
CA GLU A 167 21.07 -0.12 -31.90
C GLU A 167 20.12 -0.03 -33.12
N LEU A 168 19.08 0.82 -33.08
CA LEU A 168 18.08 1.03 -34.13
C LEU A 168 18.29 2.37 -34.87
#